data_AF-A0A3A1XGF4-F1
#
_entry.id   AF-A0A3A1XGF4-F1
#
_cell.length_a   1.000
_cell.length_b   1.000
_cell.length_c   1.000
_cell.angle_alpha   90.00
_cell.angle_beta   90.00
_cell.angle_gamma   90.00
#
_symmetry.space_group_name_H-M   'P 1'
#
loop_
_entity.id
_entity.type
_entity.pdbx_description
1 polymer ?
#
loop_
_entity_poly.entity_id
_entity_poly.type
_entity_poly.pdbx_seq_one_letter_code
_entity_poly.pdbx_strand_id
1 'polypeptide(L)'
;MLNKKAIAAFAAGATLLSGFAFAAPAMAVKDNNPCKGHTVEWCTVRVQDAQGVYDAAFKAVNDKKDGYLAKYNNALADYNAKLAARDAAFTTLNNLKAELQAAQGEAKTALEHKVAVAQDEYNAAVSALTAAKTAKDDAEAELRQANAVLASDLADLNQKKADLSDFVGPTEDEVKRALINKVRLAKMNLDNKDDLLAVAKKNFDDAYKALVAAVAEYNARENAATVAHQKLNAFLASGVNDSTTETRLRDAADRADAHLKRATIALAKAKAAYDDALAKDLAAVAAYNKALQAYKDVYNEAVAAGVNPALLPPVVTSDPLDPKVPAVPGLKHAYASAMSGKFGKEAKAASQKGKDTKASAQQNSNANGAAAGA
;
A
#
# COMPACT_ATOMS: atom_id res chain seq x y z
N MET A 1 -41.91 25.69 -48.57
CA MET A 1 -42.76 24.82 -47.73
C MET A 1 -41.94 23.61 -47.28
N LEU A 2 -41.18 23.74 -46.18
CA LEU A 2 -40.37 22.66 -45.63
C LEU A 2 -41.12 21.99 -44.47
N ASN A 3 -41.72 20.87 -44.84
CA ASN A 3 -42.16 19.71 -44.08
C ASN A 3 -42.41 19.87 -42.56
N LYS A 4 -43.67 20.15 -42.19
CA LYS A 4 -44.22 19.99 -40.82
C LYS A 4 -43.99 18.59 -40.22
N LYS A 5 -43.59 17.59 -41.02
CA LYS A 5 -43.31 16.21 -40.57
C LYS A 5 -42.01 16.05 -39.78
N ALA A 6 -41.01 16.92 -39.96
CA ALA A 6 -39.77 16.87 -39.17
C ALA A 6 -39.98 17.36 -37.72
N ILE A 7 -40.96 18.24 -37.52
CA ILE A 7 -41.28 18.82 -36.20
C ILE A 7 -42.07 17.81 -35.33
N ALA A 8 -42.91 16.96 -35.94
CA ALA A 8 -43.67 15.93 -35.22
C ALA A 8 -42.79 14.77 -34.72
N ALA A 9 -41.73 14.40 -35.45
CA ALA A 9 -40.80 13.35 -35.02
C ALA A 9 -39.93 13.77 -33.83
N PHE A 10 -39.67 15.07 -33.66
CA PHE A 10 -38.83 15.58 -32.56
C PHE A 10 -39.64 15.83 -31.27
N ALA A 11 -40.91 16.25 -31.38
CA ALA A 11 -41.83 16.34 -30.24
C ALA A 11 -42.29 14.96 -29.74
N ALA A 12 -42.38 13.96 -30.63
CA ALA A 12 -42.58 12.55 -30.23
C ALA A 12 -41.28 11.90 -29.69
N GLY A 13 -40.10 12.43 -30.04
CA GLY A 13 -38.80 11.95 -29.53
C GLY A 13 -38.55 12.28 -28.06
N ALA A 14 -39.17 13.34 -27.52
CA ALA A 14 -39.11 13.69 -26.10
C ALA A 14 -40.07 12.86 -25.23
N THR A 15 -41.10 12.23 -25.81
CA THR A 15 -42.05 11.34 -25.11
C THR A 15 -41.80 9.85 -25.35
N LEU A 16 -40.90 9.48 -26.27
CA LEU A 16 -40.54 8.08 -26.54
C LEU A 16 -39.42 7.51 -25.66
N LEU A 17 -38.72 8.34 -24.88
CA LEU A 17 -37.73 7.85 -23.90
C LEU A 17 -38.33 7.48 -22.53
N SER A 18 -39.60 7.80 -22.28
CA SER A 18 -40.30 7.44 -21.03
C SER A 18 -41.06 6.10 -21.09
N GLY A 19 -40.90 5.30 -22.16
CA GLY A 19 -41.75 4.14 -22.43
C GLY A 19 -41.04 2.87 -22.91
N PHE A 20 -39.71 2.78 -22.85
CA PHE A 20 -39.02 1.49 -23.06
C PHE A 20 -39.11 0.64 -21.79
N ALA A 21 -40.27 0.01 -21.59
CA ALA A 21 -40.38 -1.17 -20.75
C ALA A 21 -39.58 -2.31 -21.42
N PHE A 22 -38.29 -2.38 -21.11
CA PHE A 22 -37.48 -3.54 -21.50
C PHE A 22 -37.97 -4.75 -20.70
N ALA A 23 -38.51 -5.72 -21.44
CA ALA A 23 -38.73 -7.06 -20.93
C ALA A 23 -37.39 -7.60 -20.39
N ALA A 24 -37.35 -7.90 -19.09
CA ALA A 24 -36.21 -8.51 -18.44
C ALA A 24 -35.93 -9.88 -19.09
N PRO A 25 -34.75 -10.12 -19.70
CA PRO A 25 -34.37 -11.46 -20.08
C PRO A 25 -34.03 -12.24 -18.81
N ALA A 26 -34.61 -13.43 -18.70
CA ALA A 26 -34.42 -14.32 -17.57
C ALA A 26 -32.95 -14.77 -17.43
N MET A 27 -32.39 -14.49 -16.24
CA MET A 27 -31.61 -15.39 -15.40
C MET A 27 -30.46 -16.17 -16.08
N ALA A 28 -29.33 -15.51 -16.28
CA ALA A 28 -28.02 -16.15 -16.25
C ALA A 28 -27.02 -15.18 -15.61
N VAL A 29 -26.51 -15.53 -14.43
CA VAL A 29 -25.47 -14.77 -13.74
C VAL A 29 -24.29 -14.59 -14.70
N LYS A 30 -24.03 -13.36 -15.15
CA LYS A 30 -22.89 -13.07 -16.02
C LYS A 30 -21.60 -13.31 -15.24
N ASP A 31 -20.72 -14.18 -15.74
CA ASP A 31 -19.43 -14.47 -15.11
C ASP A 31 -18.51 -13.24 -14.95
N ASN A 32 -18.75 -12.19 -15.74
CA ASN A 32 -18.04 -10.91 -15.72
C ASN A 32 -18.74 -9.81 -14.92
N ASN A 33 -19.59 -10.15 -13.94
CA ASN A 33 -20.22 -9.15 -13.09
C ASN A 33 -19.15 -8.40 -12.26
N PRO A 34 -18.96 -7.08 -12.45
CA PRO A 34 -17.95 -6.30 -11.72
C PRO A 34 -18.27 -6.15 -10.22
N CYS A 35 -19.46 -6.56 -9.76
CA CYS A 35 -19.79 -6.69 -8.34
C CYS A 35 -19.19 -7.93 -7.68
N LYS A 36 -18.80 -8.94 -8.47
CA LYS A 36 -18.24 -10.19 -7.96
C LYS A 36 -16.94 -9.92 -7.17
N GLY A 37 -16.91 -10.32 -5.90
CA GLY A 37 -15.78 -10.10 -5.00
C GLY A 37 -15.86 -8.82 -4.15
N HIS A 38 -16.93 -8.04 -4.28
CA HIS A 38 -17.17 -6.83 -3.48
C HIS A 38 -18.37 -7.00 -2.51
N THR A 39 -18.75 -5.96 -1.76
CA THR A 39 -19.97 -5.99 -0.91
C THR A 39 -21.17 -5.42 -1.65
N VAL A 40 -22.38 -5.66 -1.13
CA VAL A 40 -23.62 -5.10 -1.69
C VAL A 40 -23.61 -3.57 -1.61
N GLU A 41 -23.11 -3.01 -0.51
CA GLU A 41 -22.95 -1.56 -0.32
C GLU A 41 -22.02 -0.97 -1.39
N TRP A 42 -20.89 -1.62 -1.67
CA TRP A 42 -19.95 -1.16 -2.69
C TRP A 42 -20.61 -1.05 -4.07
N CYS A 43 -21.40 -2.06 -4.47
CA CYS A 43 -22.11 -1.99 -5.74
C CYS A 43 -23.30 -1.03 -5.75
N THR A 44 -23.94 -0.82 -4.60
CA THR A 44 -25.02 0.17 -4.44
C THR A 44 -24.50 1.60 -4.68
N VAL A 45 -23.32 1.94 -4.16
CA VAL A 45 -22.68 3.25 -4.39
C VAL A 45 -22.44 3.49 -5.88
N ARG A 46 -21.95 2.48 -6.62
CA ARG A 46 -21.72 2.64 -8.07
C ARG A 46 -22.99 2.92 -8.86
N VAL A 47 -24.12 2.33 -8.47
CA VAL A 47 -25.43 2.64 -9.06
C VAL A 47 -25.85 4.08 -8.72
N GLN A 48 -25.63 4.52 -7.48
CA GLN A 48 -25.92 5.89 -7.06
C GLN A 48 -25.08 6.93 -7.82
N ASP A 49 -23.78 6.68 -7.99
CA ASP A 49 -22.89 7.56 -8.76
C ASP A 49 -23.35 7.68 -10.21
N ALA A 50 -23.66 6.55 -10.86
CA ALA A 50 -24.17 6.54 -12.23
C ALA A 50 -25.54 7.24 -12.36
N GLN A 51 -26.40 7.11 -11.35
CA GLN A 51 -27.67 7.83 -11.29
C GLN A 51 -27.43 9.34 -11.20
N GLY A 52 -26.48 9.79 -10.38
CA GLY A 52 -26.11 11.20 -10.27
C GLY A 52 -25.56 11.78 -11.58
N VAL A 53 -24.72 11.03 -12.30
CA VAL A 53 -24.22 11.43 -13.63
C VAL A 53 -25.37 11.56 -14.63
N TYR A 54 -26.23 10.54 -14.71
CA TYR A 54 -27.42 10.57 -15.58
C TYR A 54 -28.34 11.74 -15.25
N ASP A 55 -28.62 12.00 -13.97
CA ASP A 55 -29.51 13.09 -13.55
C ASP A 55 -28.93 14.46 -13.93
N ALA A 56 -27.61 14.63 -13.82
CA ALA A 56 -26.92 15.84 -14.25
C ALA A 56 -26.99 16.04 -15.77
N ALA A 57 -26.75 14.99 -16.57
CA ALA A 57 -26.89 15.02 -18.02
C ALA A 57 -28.34 15.30 -18.44
N PHE A 58 -29.30 14.66 -17.78
CA PHE A 58 -30.73 14.84 -18.03
C PHE A 58 -31.14 16.29 -17.77
N LYS A 59 -30.67 16.87 -16.67
CA LYS A 59 -30.89 18.29 -16.35
C LYS A 59 -30.24 19.20 -17.39
N ALA A 60 -29.00 18.93 -17.81
CA ALA A 60 -28.32 19.76 -18.82
C ALA A 60 -29.07 19.79 -20.17
N VAL A 61 -29.74 18.70 -20.55
CA VAL A 61 -30.57 18.67 -21.76
C VAL A 61 -31.92 19.38 -21.54
N ASN A 62 -32.59 19.10 -20.41
CA ASN A 62 -34.01 19.43 -20.21
C ASN A 62 -34.26 20.67 -19.34
N ASP A 63 -33.24 21.36 -18.85
CA ASP A 63 -33.42 22.60 -18.10
C ASP A 63 -34.16 23.64 -18.95
N LYS A 64 -35.23 24.20 -18.37
CA LYS A 64 -36.17 25.08 -19.09
C LYS A 64 -35.58 26.45 -19.44
N LYS A 65 -34.52 26.88 -18.75
CA LYS A 65 -33.89 28.19 -18.95
C LYS A 65 -32.63 28.04 -19.79
N ASP A 66 -31.74 27.14 -19.38
CA ASP A 66 -30.38 27.10 -19.91
C ASP A 66 -30.02 25.75 -20.56
N GLY A 67 -30.98 24.81 -20.62
CA GLY A 67 -30.75 23.49 -21.21
C GLY A 67 -30.54 23.55 -22.71
N TYR A 68 -29.86 22.54 -23.27
CA TYR A 68 -29.58 22.46 -24.70
C TYR A 68 -30.86 22.51 -25.56
N LEU A 69 -31.97 21.94 -25.07
CA LEU A 69 -33.26 22.01 -25.76
C LEU A 69 -33.82 23.44 -25.78
N ALA A 70 -33.69 24.18 -24.68
CA ALA A 70 -34.12 25.57 -24.59
C ALA A 70 -33.30 26.48 -25.52
N LYS A 71 -31.97 26.30 -25.56
CA LYS A 71 -31.06 27.02 -26.47
C LYS A 71 -31.44 26.80 -27.94
N TYR A 72 -31.66 25.54 -28.33
CA TYR A 72 -32.10 25.21 -29.69
C TYR A 72 -33.44 25.86 -30.03
N ASN A 73 -34.43 25.79 -29.13
CA ASN A 73 -35.75 26.39 -29.36
C ASN A 73 -35.66 27.92 -29.52
N ASN A 74 -34.82 28.59 -28.73
CA ASN A 74 -34.60 30.03 -28.83
C ASN A 74 -33.93 30.40 -30.16
N ALA A 75 -32.90 29.68 -30.58
CA ALA A 75 -32.22 29.91 -31.85
C ALA A 75 -33.15 29.63 -33.05
N LEU A 76 -34.01 28.62 -32.96
CA LEU A 76 -35.03 28.32 -33.96
C LEU A 76 -36.08 29.45 -34.05
N ALA A 77 -36.50 30.01 -32.92
CA ALA A 77 -37.42 31.14 -32.89
C ALA A 77 -36.81 32.39 -33.53
N ASP A 78 -35.55 32.72 -33.21
CA ASP A 78 -34.85 33.85 -33.84
C ASP A 78 -34.66 33.65 -35.35
N TYR A 79 -34.23 32.46 -35.77
CA TYR A 79 -34.13 32.11 -37.20
C TYR A 79 -35.46 32.35 -37.94
N ASN A 80 -36.58 31.90 -37.37
CA ASN A 80 -37.90 32.11 -37.97
C ASN A 80 -38.28 33.60 -38.02
N ALA A 81 -37.92 34.39 -37.01
CA ALA A 81 -38.15 35.83 -37.00
C ALA A 81 -37.32 36.55 -38.08
N LYS A 82 -36.03 36.20 -38.24
CA LYS A 82 -35.17 36.76 -39.31
C LYS A 82 -35.63 36.33 -40.69
N LEU A 83 -36.12 35.10 -40.83
CA LEU A 83 -36.67 34.60 -42.09
C LEU A 83 -37.87 35.45 -42.54
N ALA A 84 -38.78 35.73 -41.61
CA ALA A 84 -39.94 36.59 -41.85
C ALA A 84 -39.54 38.04 -42.18
N ALA A 85 -38.55 38.61 -41.48
CA ALA A 85 -38.04 39.95 -41.77
C ALA A 85 -37.44 40.05 -43.19
N ARG A 86 -36.67 39.04 -43.61
CA ARG A 86 -36.11 38.98 -44.96
C ARG A 86 -37.18 38.78 -46.04
N ASP A 87 -38.25 38.02 -45.77
CA ASP A 87 -39.39 37.94 -46.69
C ASP A 87 -40.07 39.31 -46.86
N ALA A 88 -40.31 40.03 -45.76
CA ALA A 88 -40.92 41.35 -45.80
C ALA A 88 -40.07 42.39 -46.55
N ALA A 89 -38.76 42.40 -46.31
CA ALA A 89 -37.82 43.26 -47.04
C ALA A 89 -37.77 42.92 -48.53
N PHE A 90 -37.79 41.62 -48.88
CA PHE A 90 -37.84 41.17 -50.27
C PHE A 90 -39.11 41.62 -50.99
N THR A 91 -40.28 41.48 -50.35
CA THR A 91 -41.55 41.96 -50.90
C THR A 91 -41.51 43.47 -51.14
N THR A 92 -41.01 44.25 -50.18
CA THR A 92 -40.91 45.71 -50.29
C THR A 92 -40.01 46.11 -51.46
N LEU A 93 -38.82 45.50 -51.55
CA LEU A 93 -37.87 45.72 -52.64
C LEU A 93 -38.47 45.40 -54.02
N ASN A 94 -39.19 44.28 -54.14
CA ASN A 94 -39.82 43.89 -55.40
C ASN A 94 -40.95 44.84 -55.82
N ASN A 95 -41.77 45.30 -54.88
CA ASN A 95 -42.82 46.27 -55.17
C ASN A 95 -42.23 47.59 -55.67
N LEU A 96 -41.19 48.11 -54.99
CA LEU A 96 -40.50 49.33 -55.42
C LEU A 96 -39.81 49.17 -56.79
N LYS A 97 -39.21 48.01 -57.07
CA LYS A 97 -38.64 47.70 -58.39
C LYS A 97 -39.71 47.65 -59.48
N ALA A 98 -40.90 47.13 -59.19
CA ALA A 98 -42.03 47.12 -60.11
C ALA A 98 -42.55 48.55 -60.38
N GLU A 99 -42.71 49.36 -59.33
CA GLU A 99 -43.10 50.78 -59.47
C GLU A 99 -42.07 51.60 -60.27
N LEU A 100 -40.77 51.31 -60.09
CA LEU A 100 -39.69 51.99 -60.82
C LEU A 100 -39.79 51.81 -62.33
N GLN A 101 -40.27 50.65 -62.79
CA GLN A 101 -40.42 50.35 -64.21
C GLN A 101 -41.45 51.26 -64.91
N ALA A 102 -42.41 51.82 -64.16
CA ALA A 102 -43.45 52.70 -64.69
C ALA A 102 -43.16 54.20 -64.50
N ALA A 103 -42.09 54.57 -63.79
CA ALA A 103 -41.80 55.95 -63.41
C ALA A 103 -41.04 56.76 -64.48
N GLN A 104 -41.30 58.06 -64.56
CA GLN A 104 -40.63 59.02 -65.46
C GLN A 104 -40.24 60.31 -64.73
N GLY A 105 -39.30 61.07 -65.29
CA GLY A 105 -38.89 62.39 -64.76
C GLY A 105 -38.34 62.33 -63.33
N GLU A 106 -38.56 63.40 -62.55
CA GLU A 106 -38.09 63.52 -61.15
C GLU A 106 -38.61 62.41 -60.24
N ALA A 107 -39.81 61.86 -60.52
CA ALA A 107 -40.38 60.74 -59.77
C ALA A 107 -39.54 59.46 -59.90
N LYS A 108 -38.89 59.25 -61.06
CA LYS A 108 -38.00 58.11 -61.28
C LYS A 108 -36.76 58.19 -60.39
N THR A 109 -36.08 59.34 -60.35
CA THR A 109 -34.88 59.54 -59.52
C THR A 109 -35.19 59.38 -58.02
N ALA A 110 -36.35 59.86 -57.56
CA ALA A 110 -36.79 59.64 -56.18
C ALA A 110 -37.04 58.16 -55.87
N LEU A 111 -37.57 57.39 -56.83
CA LEU A 111 -37.81 55.95 -56.65
C LEU A 111 -36.52 55.12 -56.71
N GLU A 112 -35.54 55.50 -57.54
CA GLU A 112 -34.21 54.87 -57.60
C GLU A 112 -33.52 54.92 -56.23
N HIS A 113 -33.59 56.06 -55.53
CA HIS A 113 -33.07 56.19 -54.17
C HIS A 113 -33.80 55.25 -53.19
N LYS A 114 -35.14 55.17 -53.25
CA LYS A 114 -35.92 54.25 -52.40
C LYS A 114 -35.59 52.79 -52.67
N VAL A 115 -35.37 52.40 -53.93
CA VAL A 115 -34.94 51.05 -54.30
C VAL A 115 -33.56 50.73 -53.73
N ALA A 116 -32.61 51.68 -53.79
CA ALA A 116 -31.28 51.50 -53.19
C ALA A 116 -31.36 51.26 -51.68
N VAL A 117 -32.13 52.07 -50.96
CA VAL A 117 -32.35 51.90 -49.50
C VAL A 117 -32.99 50.53 -49.19
N ALA A 118 -34.05 50.14 -49.91
CA ALA A 118 -34.70 48.85 -49.72
C ALA A 118 -33.79 47.65 -50.08
N GLN A 119 -32.86 47.85 -51.02
CA GLN A 119 -31.85 46.84 -51.37
C GLN A 119 -30.85 46.64 -50.23
N ASP A 120 -30.42 47.73 -49.58
CA ASP A 120 -29.55 47.66 -48.40
C ASP A 120 -30.26 47.02 -47.21
N GLU A 121 -31.54 47.34 -46.98
CA GLU A 121 -32.37 46.69 -45.94
C GLU A 121 -32.53 45.18 -46.20
N TYR A 122 -32.77 44.79 -47.46
CA TYR A 122 -32.82 43.38 -47.85
C TYR A 122 -31.48 42.68 -47.62
N ASN A 123 -30.37 43.30 -48.03
CA ASN A 123 -29.03 42.75 -47.83
C ASN A 123 -28.72 42.58 -46.32
N ALA A 124 -29.07 43.57 -45.49
CA ALA A 124 -28.93 43.49 -44.04
C ALA A 124 -29.78 42.35 -43.45
N ALA A 125 -31.03 42.18 -43.92
CA ALA A 125 -31.90 41.09 -43.49
C ALA A 125 -31.37 39.70 -43.91
N VAL A 126 -30.75 39.59 -45.09
CA VAL A 126 -30.05 38.36 -45.55
C VAL A 126 -28.87 38.05 -44.64
N SER A 127 -28.02 39.03 -44.32
CA SER A 127 -26.90 38.84 -43.39
C SER A 127 -27.38 38.39 -42.00
N ALA A 128 -28.45 39.00 -41.48
CA ALA A 128 -29.04 38.62 -40.20
C ALA A 128 -29.63 37.20 -40.21
N LEU A 129 -30.28 36.80 -41.30
CA LEU A 129 -30.80 35.43 -41.47
C LEU A 129 -29.67 34.40 -41.51
N THR A 130 -28.57 34.70 -42.20
CA THR A 130 -27.39 33.82 -42.26
C THR A 130 -26.80 33.63 -40.86
N ALA A 131 -26.64 34.69 -40.08
CA ALA A 131 -26.15 34.60 -38.71
C ALA A 131 -27.08 33.77 -37.81
N ALA A 132 -28.39 33.99 -37.89
CA ALA A 132 -29.38 33.22 -37.13
C ALA A 132 -29.42 31.75 -37.56
N LYS A 133 -29.19 31.45 -38.85
CA LYS A 133 -29.07 30.08 -39.35
C LYS A 133 -27.86 29.37 -38.73
N THR A 134 -26.69 30.02 -38.73
CA THR A 134 -25.49 29.47 -38.08
C THR A 134 -25.74 29.18 -36.61
N ALA A 135 -26.28 30.14 -35.86
CA ALA A 135 -26.59 29.97 -34.44
C ALA A 135 -27.57 28.81 -34.17
N LYS A 136 -28.57 28.64 -35.04
CA LYS A 136 -29.51 27.51 -34.96
C LYS A 136 -28.81 26.17 -35.24
N ASP A 137 -28.01 26.09 -36.30
CA ASP A 137 -27.30 24.86 -36.67
C ASP A 137 -26.29 24.46 -35.57
N ASP A 138 -25.60 25.43 -34.97
CA ASP A 138 -24.69 25.22 -33.84
C ASP A 138 -25.43 24.69 -32.60
N ALA A 139 -26.55 25.32 -32.22
CA ALA A 139 -27.37 24.87 -31.11
C ALA A 139 -27.97 23.47 -31.34
N GLU A 140 -28.29 23.13 -32.59
CA GLU A 140 -28.75 21.79 -32.95
C GLU A 140 -27.63 20.73 -32.83
N ALA A 141 -26.40 21.09 -33.21
CA ALA A 141 -25.24 20.23 -33.04
C ALA A 141 -24.92 19.99 -31.55
N GLU A 142 -24.95 21.03 -30.72
CA GLU A 142 -24.79 20.91 -29.26
C GLU A 142 -25.86 20.01 -28.64
N LEU A 143 -27.13 20.19 -29.02
CA LEU A 143 -28.23 19.36 -28.53
C LEU A 143 -28.06 17.89 -28.94
N ARG A 144 -27.59 17.61 -30.15
CA ARG A 144 -27.29 16.23 -30.60
C ARG A 144 -26.20 15.59 -29.76
N GLN A 145 -25.12 16.32 -29.48
CA GLN A 145 -24.03 15.82 -28.65
C GLN A 145 -24.49 15.55 -27.21
N ALA A 146 -25.23 16.49 -26.61
CA ALA A 146 -25.76 16.34 -25.27
C ALA A 146 -26.73 15.14 -25.15
N ASN A 147 -27.58 14.91 -26.16
CA ASN A 147 -28.46 13.74 -26.19
C ASN A 147 -27.70 12.42 -26.35
N ALA A 148 -26.59 12.41 -27.10
CA ALA A 148 -25.75 11.22 -27.21
C ALA A 148 -25.09 10.87 -25.86
N VAL A 149 -24.62 11.88 -25.13
CA VAL A 149 -24.10 11.71 -23.76
C VAL A 149 -25.18 11.17 -22.83
N LEU A 150 -26.36 11.79 -22.82
CA LEU A 150 -27.49 11.35 -22.00
C LEU A 150 -27.88 9.88 -22.27
N ALA A 151 -27.91 9.47 -23.54
CA ALA A 151 -28.21 8.09 -23.92
C ALA A 151 -27.12 7.11 -23.45
N SER A 152 -25.85 7.51 -23.53
CA SER A 152 -24.72 6.74 -23.02
C SER A 152 -24.79 6.57 -21.49
N ASP A 153 -25.05 7.65 -20.76
CA ASP A 153 -25.14 7.63 -19.30
C ASP A 153 -26.33 6.78 -18.82
N LEU A 154 -27.45 6.83 -19.54
CA LEU A 154 -28.60 5.95 -19.27
C LEU A 154 -28.27 4.47 -19.48
N ALA A 155 -27.52 4.15 -20.54
CA ALA A 155 -27.09 2.78 -20.80
C ALA A 155 -26.14 2.27 -19.69
N ASP A 156 -25.20 3.10 -19.25
CA ASP A 156 -24.28 2.76 -18.16
C ASP A 156 -25.03 2.57 -16.82
N LEU A 157 -25.96 3.46 -16.49
CA LEU A 157 -26.82 3.34 -15.32
C LEU A 157 -27.61 2.02 -15.32
N ASN A 158 -28.23 1.68 -16.46
CA ASN A 158 -29.01 0.44 -16.59
C ASN A 158 -28.12 -0.79 -16.48
N GLN A 159 -26.91 -0.76 -17.04
CA GLN A 159 -25.95 -1.86 -16.90
C GLN A 159 -25.55 -2.06 -15.43
N LYS A 160 -25.25 -1.00 -14.69
CA LYS A 160 -24.91 -1.12 -13.25
C LYS A 160 -26.09 -1.60 -12.40
N LYS A 161 -27.32 -1.20 -12.74
CA LYS A 161 -28.54 -1.74 -12.09
C LYS A 161 -28.68 -3.24 -12.32
N ALA A 162 -28.42 -3.71 -13.55
CA ALA A 162 -28.42 -5.13 -13.87
C ALA A 162 -27.30 -5.90 -13.13
N ASP A 163 -26.10 -5.31 -13.07
CA ASP A 163 -24.97 -5.91 -12.33
C ASP A 163 -25.30 -6.06 -10.83
N LEU A 164 -25.97 -5.07 -10.23
CA LEU A 164 -26.43 -5.14 -8.84
C LEU A 164 -27.55 -6.19 -8.64
N SER A 165 -28.51 -6.28 -9.57
CA SER A 165 -29.62 -7.26 -9.46
C SER A 165 -29.17 -8.71 -9.60
N ASP A 166 -28.11 -8.95 -10.38
CA ASP A 166 -27.50 -10.26 -10.59
C ASP A 166 -26.47 -10.63 -9.50
N PHE A 167 -26.27 -9.76 -8.50
CA PHE A 167 -25.27 -9.95 -7.45
C PHE A 167 -25.91 -10.25 -6.09
N VAL A 168 -25.63 -11.44 -5.57
CA VAL A 168 -25.80 -11.74 -4.14
C VAL A 168 -24.41 -11.68 -3.52
N GLY A 169 -24.09 -10.55 -2.89
CA GLY A 169 -22.82 -10.41 -2.16
C GLY A 169 -22.75 -11.31 -0.94
N PRO A 170 -21.56 -11.47 -0.33
CA PRO A 170 -21.47 -12.14 0.95
C PRO A 170 -22.38 -11.40 1.93
N THR A 171 -23.28 -12.14 2.55
CA THR A 171 -24.13 -11.64 3.62
C THR A 171 -23.26 -11.06 4.74
N GLU A 172 -23.81 -10.13 5.52
CA GLU A 172 -23.15 -9.61 6.72
C GLU A 172 -22.65 -10.74 7.63
N ASP A 173 -23.41 -11.84 7.70
CA ASP A 173 -23.06 -13.05 8.46
C ASP A 173 -21.85 -13.81 7.88
N GLU A 174 -21.69 -13.85 6.56
CA GLU A 174 -20.50 -14.43 5.90
C GLU A 174 -19.25 -13.58 6.12
N VAL A 175 -19.37 -12.24 6.06
CA VAL A 175 -18.27 -11.31 6.37
C VAL A 175 -17.85 -11.46 7.84
N LYS A 176 -18.82 -11.49 8.76
CA LYS A 176 -18.57 -11.70 10.19
C LYS A 176 -17.93 -13.06 10.48
N ARG A 177 -18.39 -14.14 9.82
CA ARG A 177 -17.73 -15.46 9.91
C ARG A 177 -16.28 -15.44 9.43
N ALA A 178 -16.00 -14.77 8.31
CA ALA A 178 -14.64 -14.64 7.79
C ALA A 178 -13.72 -13.91 8.78
N LEU A 179 -14.21 -12.83 9.40
CA LEU A 179 -13.49 -12.08 10.43
C LEU A 179 -13.24 -12.92 11.69
N ILE A 180 -14.25 -13.66 12.18
CA ILE A 180 -14.09 -14.59 13.31
C ILE A 180 -12.96 -15.60 13.00
N ASN A 181 -12.93 -16.16 11.79
CA ASN A 181 -11.90 -17.12 11.38
C ASN A 181 -10.50 -16.48 11.28
N LYS A 182 -10.39 -15.23 10.78
CA LYS A 182 -9.13 -14.48 10.81
C LYS A 182 -8.59 -14.32 12.25
N VAL A 183 -9.46 -13.95 13.20
CA VAL A 183 -9.08 -13.79 14.61
C VAL A 183 -8.61 -15.12 15.20
N ARG A 184 -9.32 -16.23 14.93
CA ARG A 184 -8.92 -17.57 15.37
C ARG A 184 -7.55 -17.98 14.83
N LEU A 185 -7.28 -17.72 13.55
CA LEU A 185 -5.99 -18.04 12.93
C LEU A 185 -4.85 -17.20 13.54
N ALA A 186 -5.08 -15.91 13.77
CA ALA A 186 -4.10 -15.04 14.41
C ALA A 186 -3.82 -15.48 15.86
N LYS A 187 -4.84 -15.90 16.60
CA LYS A 187 -4.68 -16.46 17.95
C LYS A 187 -3.87 -17.76 17.94
N MET A 188 -4.14 -18.67 17.02
CA MET A 188 -3.36 -19.91 16.87
C MET A 188 -1.89 -19.61 16.57
N ASN A 189 -1.60 -18.61 15.73
CA ASN A 189 -0.22 -18.20 15.47
C ASN A 189 0.43 -17.57 16.70
N LEU A 190 -0.30 -16.74 17.47
CA LEU A 190 0.17 -16.19 18.74
C LEU A 190 0.53 -17.31 19.73
N ASP A 191 -0.33 -18.30 19.90
CA ASP A 191 -0.10 -19.44 20.80
C ASP A 191 1.14 -20.25 20.37
N ASN A 192 1.30 -20.52 19.08
CA ASN A 192 2.51 -21.16 18.56
C ASN A 192 3.78 -20.34 18.83
N LYS A 193 3.71 -19.00 18.84
CA LYS A 193 4.86 -18.15 19.18
C LYS A 193 5.14 -18.11 20.68
N ASP A 194 4.11 -18.22 21.51
CA ASP A 194 4.24 -18.32 22.96
C ASP A 194 4.96 -19.62 23.35
N ASP A 195 4.58 -20.75 22.75
CA ASP A 195 5.26 -22.03 22.97
C ASP A 195 6.74 -21.99 22.57
N LEU A 196 7.05 -21.41 21.40
CA LEU A 196 8.43 -21.26 20.93
C LEU A 196 9.25 -20.34 21.85
N LEU A 197 8.65 -19.27 22.35
CA LEU A 197 9.26 -18.38 23.33
C LEU A 197 9.53 -19.11 24.65
N ALA A 198 8.59 -19.90 25.16
CA ALA A 198 8.77 -20.68 26.38
C ALA A 198 9.96 -21.66 26.25
N VAL A 199 10.09 -22.32 25.10
CA VAL A 199 11.23 -23.20 24.80
C VAL A 199 12.55 -22.41 24.74
N ALA A 200 12.56 -21.26 24.06
CA ALA A 200 13.75 -20.42 23.93
C ALA A 200 14.24 -19.91 25.30
N LYS A 201 13.31 -19.45 26.15
CA LYS A 201 13.59 -18.97 27.50
C LYS A 201 14.17 -20.07 28.39
N LYS A 202 13.60 -21.27 28.34
CA LYS A 202 14.15 -22.43 29.05
C LYS A 202 15.59 -22.74 28.61
N ASN A 203 15.85 -22.74 27.30
CA ASN A 203 17.19 -23.00 26.77
C ASN A 203 18.20 -21.92 27.18
N PHE A 204 17.77 -20.65 27.21
CA PHE A 204 18.57 -19.55 27.74
C PHE A 204 18.91 -19.75 29.22
N ASP A 205 17.93 -20.07 30.06
CA ASP A 205 18.14 -20.32 31.49
C ASP A 205 19.09 -21.51 31.75
N ASP A 206 18.96 -22.58 30.97
CA ASP A 206 19.84 -23.76 31.07
C ASP A 206 21.27 -23.43 30.62
N ALA A 207 21.44 -22.68 29.52
CA ALA A 207 22.75 -22.23 29.05
C ALA A 207 23.42 -21.27 30.04
N TYR A 208 22.64 -20.39 30.66
CA TYR A 208 23.10 -19.49 31.72
C TYR A 208 23.65 -20.28 32.92
N LYS A 209 22.92 -21.27 33.42
CA LYS A 209 23.38 -22.15 34.52
C LYS A 209 24.68 -22.88 34.15
N ALA A 210 24.78 -23.38 32.92
CA ALA A 210 25.97 -24.07 32.44
C ALA A 210 27.20 -23.16 32.37
N LEU A 211 27.04 -21.90 31.94
CA LEU A 211 28.10 -20.91 31.93
C LEU A 211 28.61 -20.61 33.35
N VAL A 212 27.69 -20.41 34.31
CA VAL A 212 28.05 -20.19 35.72
C VAL A 212 28.86 -21.36 36.28
N ALA A 213 28.45 -22.60 36.01
CA ALA A 213 29.18 -23.79 36.44
C ALA A 213 30.58 -23.89 35.80
N ALA A 214 30.71 -23.56 34.50
CA ALA A 214 31.99 -23.59 33.80
C ALA A 214 32.97 -22.52 34.30
N VAL A 215 32.48 -21.34 34.67
CA VAL A 215 33.29 -20.28 35.30
C VAL A 215 33.82 -20.75 36.65
N ALA A 216 32.97 -21.38 37.48
CA ALA A 216 33.38 -21.90 38.77
C ALA A 216 34.47 -22.98 38.64
N GLU A 217 34.32 -23.92 37.71
CA GLU A 217 35.32 -24.96 37.45
C GLU A 217 36.63 -24.38 36.91
N TYR A 218 36.57 -23.40 36.00
CA TYR A 218 37.76 -22.71 35.50
C TYR A 218 38.58 -22.09 36.64
N ASN A 219 37.92 -21.31 37.51
CA ASN A 219 38.57 -20.67 38.67
C ASN A 219 39.20 -21.71 39.62
N ALA A 220 38.51 -22.83 39.85
CA ALA A 220 39.02 -23.91 40.69
C ALA A 220 40.29 -24.56 40.09
N ARG A 221 40.33 -24.77 38.76
CA ARG A 221 41.50 -25.34 38.08
C ARG A 221 42.66 -24.36 37.96
N GLU A 222 42.38 -23.07 37.77
CA GLU A 222 43.40 -22.03 37.77
C GLU A 222 44.12 -21.95 39.12
N ASN A 223 43.35 -21.99 40.22
CA ASN A 223 43.91 -22.04 41.56
C ASN A 223 44.74 -23.31 41.81
N ALA A 224 44.25 -24.48 41.37
CA ALA A 224 44.97 -25.75 41.51
C ALA A 224 46.30 -25.76 40.73
N ALA A 225 46.31 -25.25 39.50
CA ALA A 225 47.52 -25.09 38.70
C ALA A 225 48.52 -24.14 39.38
N THR A 226 48.03 -23.00 39.87
CA THR A 226 48.85 -22.03 40.61
C THR A 226 49.52 -22.66 41.84
N VAL A 227 48.75 -23.42 42.65
CA VAL A 227 49.29 -24.10 43.84
C VAL A 227 50.30 -25.20 43.48
N ALA A 228 50.06 -25.95 42.40
CA ALA A 228 51.00 -26.98 41.93
C ALA A 228 52.34 -26.37 41.51
N HIS A 229 52.30 -25.29 40.72
CA HIS A 229 53.50 -24.55 40.30
C HIS A 229 54.22 -23.89 41.48
N GLN A 230 53.50 -23.33 42.46
CA GLN A 230 54.12 -22.81 43.68
C GLN A 230 54.90 -23.87 44.46
N LYS A 231 54.34 -25.08 44.60
CA LYS A 231 55.02 -26.20 45.29
C LYS A 231 56.27 -26.66 44.55
N LEU A 232 56.19 -26.77 43.22
CA LEU A 232 57.35 -27.11 42.39
C LEU A 232 58.45 -26.04 42.53
N ASN A 233 58.10 -24.76 42.41
CA ASN A 233 59.06 -23.66 42.53
C ASN A 233 59.69 -23.58 43.92
N ALA A 234 58.92 -23.80 44.99
CA ALA A 234 59.44 -23.84 46.36
C ALA A 234 60.44 -24.99 46.56
N PHE A 235 60.18 -26.17 45.98
CA PHE A 235 61.11 -27.30 46.00
C PHE A 235 62.39 -26.99 45.20
N LEU A 236 62.27 -26.45 43.99
CA LEU A 236 63.44 -26.06 43.18
C LEU A 236 64.29 -24.99 43.88
N ALA A 237 63.66 -24.05 44.58
CA ALA A 237 64.34 -23.00 45.33
C ALA A 237 65.00 -23.50 46.63
N SER A 238 64.60 -24.66 47.17
CA SER A 238 65.16 -25.16 48.43
C SER A 238 66.55 -25.78 48.28
N GLY A 239 67.01 -26.03 47.06
CA GLY A 239 68.31 -26.65 46.78
C GLY A 239 68.41 -28.13 47.20
N VAL A 240 67.28 -28.78 47.50
CA VAL A 240 67.24 -30.20 47.88
C VAL A 240 67.46 -31.06 46.63
N ASN A 241 68.44 -31.97 46.69
CA ASN A 241 68.76 -32.88 45.59
C ASN A 241 67.99 -34.21 45.72
N ASP A 242 66.69 -34.17 45.43
CA ASP A 242 65.80 -35.35 45.38
C ASP A 242 65.04 -35.41 44.04
N SER A 243 65.60 -36.17 43.10
CA SER A 243 65.07 -36.30 41.74
C SER A 243 63.69 -36.96 41.66
N THR A 244 63.35 -37.81 42.63
CA THR A 244 62.05 -38.51 42.66
C THR A 244 60.95 -37.53 43.08
N THR A 245 61.21 -36.73 44.11
CA THR A 245 60.28 -35.68 44.52
C THR A 245 60.11 -34.60 43.46
N GLU A 246 61.20 -34.19 42.79
CA GLU A 246 61.13 -33.22 41.68
C GLU A 246 60.20 -33.73 40.56
N THR A 247 60.43 -34.96 40.10
CA THR A 247 59.64 -35.57 39.01
C THR A 247 58.15 -35.62 39.37
N ARG A 248 57.81 -36.03 40.60
CA ARG A 248 56.42 -36.08 41.08
C ARG A 248 55.76 -34.71 41.12
N LEU A 249 56.50 -33.66 41.48
CA LEU A 249 55.99 -32.28 41.50
C LEU A 249 55.79 -31.72 40.08
N ARG A 250 56.69 -32.03 39.14
CA ARG A 250 56.53 -31.71 37.72
C ARG A 250 55.28 -32.38 37.14
N ASP A 251 55.13 -33.68 37.34
CA ASP A 251 53.94 -34.42 36.90
C ASP A 251 52.64 -33.86 37.50
N ALA A 252 52.68 -33.38 38.74
CA ALA A 252 51.53 -32.76 39.39
C ALA A 252 51.17 -31.41 38.75
N ALA A 253 52.17 -30.60 38.39
CA ALA A 253 51.98 -29.36 37.65
C ALA A 253 51.42 -29.63 36.25
N ASP A 254 52.00 -30.58 35.51
CA ASP A 254 51.55 -30.96 34.16
C ASP A 254 50.10 -31.46 34.15
N ARG A 255 49.70 -32.28 35.15
CA ARG A 255 48.30 -32.70 35.30
C ARG A 255 47.37 -31.53 35.63
N ALA A 256 47.80 -30.59 36.47
CA ALA A 256 46.99 -29.43 36.81
C ALA A 256 46.78 -28.52 35.60
N ASP A 257 47.83 -28.31 34.79
CA ASP A 257 47.76 -27.55 33.53
C ASP A 257 46.85 -28.23 32.50
N ALA A 258 46.88 -29.56 32.40
CA ALA A 258 45.95 -30.32 31.56
C ALA A 258 44.48 -30.12 31.99
N HIS A 259 44.20 -30.14 33.30
CA HIS A 259 42.87 -29.86 33.83
C HIS A 259 42.43 -28.41 33.59
N LEU A 260 43.34 -27.45 33.72
CA LEU A 260 43.08 -26.05 33.40
C LEU A 260 42.75 -25.87 31.92
N LYS A 261 43.54 -26.46 31.01
CA LYS A 261 43.30 -26.43 29.57
C LYS A 261 41.91 -26.99 29.22
N ARG A 262 41.51 -28.10 29.83
CA ARG A 262 40.17 -28.67 29.68
C ARG A 262 39.09 -27.69 30.15
N ALA A 263 39.25 -27.09 31.33
CA ALA A 263 38.28 -26.14 31.88
C ALA A 263 38.16 -24.88 31.00
N THR A 264 39.26 -24.37 30.44
CA THR A 264 39.26 -23.26 29.47
C THR A 264 38.42 -23.58 28.24
N ILE A 265 38.58 -24.78 27.66
CA ILE A 265 37.80 -25.23 26.51
C ILE A 265 36.32 -25.35 26.88
N ALA A 266 36.00 -25.91 28.04
CA ALA A 266 34.62 -26.04 28.53
C ALA A 266 33.96 -24.67 28.75
N LEU A 267 34.70 -23.69 29.31
CA LEU A 267 34.24 -22.32 29.49
C LEU A 267 33.94 -21.64 28.15
N ALA A 268 34.84 -21.75 27.18
CA ALA A 268 34.62 -21.18 25.85
C ALA A 268 33.37 -21.77 25.18
N LYS A 269 33.16 -23.08 25.29
CA LYS A 269 31.96 -23.75 24.77
C LYS A 269 30.69 -23.29 25.48
N ALA A 270 30.70 -23.19 26.81
CA ALA A 270 29.55 -22.73 27.59
C ALA A 270 29.18 -21.28 27.26
N LYS A 271 30.19 -20.41 27.06
CA LYS A 271 29.96 -19.02 26.63
C LYS A 271 29.30 -18.96 25.25
N ALA A 272 29.80 -19.71 24.28
CA ALA A 272 29.21 -19.74 22.94
C ALA A 272 27.75 -20.24 22.98
N ALA A 273 27.44 -21.25 23.79
CA ALA A 273 26.07 -21.74 23.98
C ALA A 273 25.16 -20.70 24.63
N TYR A 274 25.66 -19.94 25.61
CA TYR A 274 24.92 -18.84 26.23
C TYR A 274 24.61 -17.71 25.22
N ASP A 275 25.61 -17.26 24.47
CA ASP A 275 25.44 -16.18 23.47
C ASP A 275 24.42 -16.59 22.39
N ASP A 276 24.47 -17.84 21.92
CA ASP A 276 23.52 -18.40 20.96
C ASP A 276 22.10 -18.51 21.52
N ALA A 277 21.95 -18.99 22.76
CA ALA A 277 20.65 -19.10 23.42
C ALA A 277 20.00 -17.73 23.68
N LEU A 278 20.80 -16.72 24.08
CA LEU A 278 20.34 -15.34 24.26
C LEU A 278 19.83 -14.75 22.93
N ALA A 279 20.56 -14.95 21.83
CA ALA A 279 20.13 -14.48 20.52
C ALA A 279 18.79 -15.12 20.09
N LYS A 280 18.62 -16.43 20.33
CA LYS A 280 17.37 -17.15 20.04
C LYS A 280 16.20 -16.70 20.91
N ASP A 281 16.42 -16.44 22.21
CA ASP A 281 15.41 -15.92 23.12
C ASP A 281 14.91 -14.53 22.69
N LEU A 282 15.83 -13.59 22.42
CA LEU A 282 15.47 -12.26 21.92
C LEU A 282 14.69 -12.31 20.60
N ALA A 283 15.07 -13.20 19.68
CA ALA A 283 14.35 -13.41 18.43
C ALA A 283 12.93 -13.98 18.66
N ALA A 284 12.77 -14.90 19.62
CA ALA A 284 11.47 -15.45 19.99
C ALA A 284 10.56 -14.39 20.63
N VAL A 285 11.10 -13.53 21.51
CA VAL A 285 10.37 -12.38 22.09
C VAL A 285 9.87 -11.44 20.99
N ALA A 286 10.73 -11.09 20.03
CA ALA A 286 10.33 -10.23 18.92
C ALA A 286 9.23 -10.87 18.05
N ALA A 287 9.33 -12.19 17.79
CA ALA A 287 8.32 -12.92 17.03
C ALA A 287 6.97 -13.00 17.76
N TYR A 288 6.98 -13.22 19.08
CA TYR A 288 5.79 -13.19 19.93
C TYR A 288 5.12 -11.82 19.90
N ASN A 289 5.87 -10.73 20.14
CA ASN A 289 5.32 -9.38 20.15
C ASN A 289 4.69 -8.99 18.79
N LYS A 290 5.32 -9.40 17.69
CA LYS A 290 4.75 -9.20 16.35
C LYS A 290 3.44 -9.97 16.16
N ALA A 291 3.36 -11.23 16.62
CA ALA A 291 2.13 -12.02 16.55
C ALA A 291 1.02 -11.46 17.45
N LEU A 292 1.38 -10.94 18.63
CA LEU A 292 0.45 -10.30 19.56
C LEU A 292 -0.17 -9.05 18.94
N GLN A 293 0.63 -8.20 18.29
CA GLN A 293 0.11 -7.02 17.60
C GLN A 293 -0.83 -7.41 16.46
N ALA A 294 -0.45 -8.35 15.61
CA ALA A 294 -1.29 -8.83 14.52
C ALA A 294 -2.63 -9.38 15.02
N TYR A 295 -2.63 -10.12 16.13
CA TYR A 295 -3.85 -10.60 16.78
C TYR A 295 -4.73 -9.47 17.31
N LYS A 296 -4.15 -8.43 17.95
CA LYS A 296 -4.88 -7.23 18.40
C LYS A 296 -5.52 -6.48 17.22
N ASP A 297 -4.80 -6.32 16.11
CA ASP A 297 -5.28 -5.61 14.94
C ASP A 297 -6.51 -6.30 14.32
N VAL A 298 -6.43 -7.62 14.09
CA VAL A 298 -7.58 -8.36 13.52
C VAL A 298 -8.75 -8.50 14.50
N TYR A 299 -8.48 -8.53 15.81
CA TYR A 299 -9.54 -8.50 16.83
C TYR A 299 -10.31 -7.18 16.76
N ASN A 300 -9.59 -6.05 16.70
CA ASN A 300 -10.20 -4.73 16.59
C ASN A 300 -10.96 -4.56 15.26
N GLU A 301 -10.44 -5.08 14.14
CA GLU A 301 -11.13 -5.14 12.84
C GLU A 301 -12.49 -5.87 12.97
N ALA A 302 -12.50 -7.04 13.63
CA ALA A 302 -13.72 -7.82 13.82
C ALA A 302 -14.76 -7.09 14.68
N VAL A 303 -14.33 -6.47 15.79
CA VAL A 303 -15.22 -5.71 16.67
C VAL A 303 -15.78 -4.47 15.95
N ALA A 304 -14.95 -3.73 15.21
CA ALA A 304 -15.37 -2.58 14.43
C ALA A 304 -16.40 -2.96 13.34
N ALA A 305 -16.30 -4.16 12.77
CA ALA A 305 -17.27 -4.72 11.82
C ALA A 305 -18.53 -5.31 12.48
N GLY A 306 -18.75 -5.09 13.79
CA GLY A 306 -19.95 -5.52 14.51
C GLY A 306 -20.00 -7.00 14.86
N VAL A 307 -18.85 -7.69 14.91
CA VAL A 307 -18.76 -9.04 15.49
C VAL A 307 -18.88 -8.95 17.00
N ASN A 308 -19.75 -9.76 17.61
CA ASN A 308 -19.87 -9.84 19.07
C ASN A 308 -18.55 -10.33 19.69
N PRO A 309 -17.90 -9.56 20.58
CA PRO A 309 -16.65 -9.95 21.26
C PRO A 309 -16.73 -11.31 21.98
N ALA A 310 -17.90 -11.74 22.46
CA ALA A 310 -18.10 -13.02 23.12
C ALA A 310 -17.88 -14.24 22.21
N LEU A 311 -17.90 -14.06 20.89
CA LEU A 311 -17.64 -15.10 19.89
C LEU A 311 -16.15 -15.19 19.50
N LEU A 312 -15.34 -14.24 19.97
CA LEU A 312 -13.92 -14.14 19.64
C LEU A 312 -13.07 -14.78 20.74
N PRO A 313 -11.92 -15.37 20.39
CA PRO A 313 -10.91 -15.74 21.39
C PRO A 313 -10.55 -14.54 22.26
N PRO A 314 -10.39 -14.72 23.59
CA PRO A 314 -10.14 -13.63 24.51
C PRO A 314 -8.77 -12.99 24.26
N VAL A 315 -8.72 -11.66 24.35
CA VAL A 315 -7.46 -10.92 24.23
C VAL A 315 -6.66 -11.08 25.51
N VAL A 316 -5.44 -11.58 25.38
CA VAL A 316 -4.48 -11.58 26.48
C VAL A 316 -4.04 -10.13 26.69
N THR A 317 -4.55 -9.47 27.73
CA THR A 317 -4.27 -8.06 28.06
C THR A 317 -3.09 -7.89 29.00
N SER A 318 -2.74 -8.93 29.75
CA SER A 318 -1.50 -9.02 30.51
C SER A 318 -0.35 -9.40 29.59
N ASP A 319 0.70 -8.59 29.52
CA ASP A 319 1.99 -9.03 29.00
C ASP A 319 2.46 -10.21 29.88
N PRO A 320 2.51 -11.46 29.39
CA PRO A 320 2.97 -12.59 30.20
C PRO A 320 4.47 -12.47 30.56
N LEU A 321 5.15 -11.43 30.05
CA LEU A 321 6.55 -11.10 30.28
C LEU A 321 6.76 -9.80 31.06
N ASP A 322 5.81 -9.37 31.90
CA ASP A 322 6.07 -8.37 32.97
C ASP A 322 7.46 -8.65 33.57
N PRO A 323 8.44 -7.73 33.42
CA PRO A 323 9.86 -8.04 33.48
C PRO A 323 10.29 -8.37 34.90
N LYS A 324 10.14 -9.64 35.26
CA LYS A 324 10.97 -10.30 36.26
C LYS A 324 11.84 -11.31 35.54
N VAL A 325 12.72 -10.82 34.65
CA VAL A 325 14.00 -11.52 34.46
C VAL A 325 14.68 -11.41 35.82
N PRO A 326 14.89 -12.50 36.58
CA PRO A 326 15.50 -12.40 37.89
C PRO A 326 16.86 -11.74 37.72
N ALA A 327 17.04 -10.55 38.30
CA ALA A 327 18.36 -9.96 38.40
C ALA A 327 19.23 -10.94 39.19
N VAL A 328 20.26 -11.48 38.55
CA VAL A 328 21.20 -12.40 39.20
C VAL A 328 21.91 -11.63 40.31
N PRO A 329 21.71 -12.01 41.60
CA PRO A 329 22.50 -11.45 42.68
C PRO A 329 23.98 -11.81 42.46
N GLY A 330 24.86 -10.80 42.39
CA GLY A 330 26.32 -10.99 42.31
C GLY A 330 26.99 -10.80 40.94
N LEU A 331 26.23 -10.60 39.85
CA LEU A 331 26.82 -10.46 38.50
C LEU A 331 27.70 -9.20 38.36
N LYS A 332 27.37 -8.09 39.05
CA LYS A 332 28.21 -6.88 39.06
C LYS A 332 29.60 -7.14 39.68
N HIS A 333 29.72 -8.07 40.63
CA HIS A 333 30.98 -8.34 41.30
C HIS A 333 31.82 -9.37 40.56
N ALA A 334 31.21 -10.44 40.03
CA ALA A 334 31.91 -11.45 39.24
C ALA A 334 32.42 -10.90 37.88
N TYR A 335 31.63 -10.03 37.24
CA TYR A 335 32.02 -9.36 36.00
C TYR A 335 33.13 -8.32 36.25
N ALA A 336 33.06 -7.54 37.33
CA ALA A 336 34.11 -6.59 37.69
C ALA A 336 35.42 -7.28 38.07
N SER A 337 35.37 -8.39 38.82
CA SER A 337 36.56 -9.18 39.19
C SER A 337 37.19 -9.92 37.99
N ALA A 338 36.36 -10.40 37.05
CA ALA A 338 36.84 -11.04 35.82
C ALA A 338 37.37 -10.03 34.77
N MET A 339 36.88 -8.78 34.78
CA MET A 339 37.36 -7.71 33.90
C MET A 339 38.50 -6.88 34.51
N SER A 340 38.69 -6.88 35.84
CA SER A 340 39.84 -6.27 36.51
C SER A 340 41.07 -7.19 36.54
N GLY A 341 40.88 -8.51 36.38
CA GLY A 341 41.96 -9.49 36.33
C GLY A 341 42.32 -9.89 34.91
N LYS A 342 43.30 -9.20 34.31
CA LYS A 342 44.16 -9.57 33.15
C LYS A 342 43.52 -10.03 31.81
N PHE A 343 42.43 -10.79 31.78
CA PHE A 343 41.84 -11.42 30.57
C PHE A 343 41.31 -10.46 29.50
N GLY A 344 41.05 -9.19 29.85
CA GLY A 344 40.68 -8.16 28.88
C GLY A 344 41.78 -7.83 27.86
N LYS A 345 43.05 -8.17 28.16
CA LYS A 345 44.18 -7.91 27.26
C LYS A 345 44.54 -9.11 26.37
N GLU A 346 44.48 -10.34 26.87
CA GLU A 346 44.79 -11.51 26.01
C GLU A 346 43.68 -11.83 24.99
N ALA A 347 42.40 -11.58 25.31
CA ALA A 347 41.29 -11.79 24.37
C ALA A 347 41.30 -10.81 23.17
N LYS A 348 41.83 -9.59 23.35
CA LYS A 348 42.05 -8.63 22.24
C LYS A 348 43.26 -8.99 21.38
N ALA A 349 44.30 -9.61 21.94
CA ALA A 349 45.47 -10.06 21.18
C ALA A 349 45.16 -11.27 20.28
N ALA A 350 44.29 -12.17 20.72
CA ALA A 350 43.87 -13.33 19.92
C ALA A 350 42.99 -12.95 18.72
N SER A 351 42.20 -11.87 18.80
CA SER A 351 41.38 -11.39 17.67
C SER A 351 42.15 -10.57 16.62
N GLN A 352 43.42 -10.25 16.87
CA GLN A 352 44.28 -9.52 15.93
C GLN A 352 45.38 -10.38 15.29
N LYS A 353 45.71 -11.56 15.85
CA LYS A 353 46.73 -12.46 15.27
C LYS A 353 46.21 -13.48 14.25
N GLY A 354 45.04 -13.21 13.67
CA GLY A 354 44.43 -14.03 12.60
C GLY A 354 44.29 -13.33 11.25
N LYS A 355 44.82 -12.11 11.07
CA LYS A 355 44.69 -11.34 9.81
C LYS A 355 45.99 -11.07 9.05
N ASP A 356 47.17 -11.43 9.55
CA ASP A 356 48.45 -11.12 8.90
C ASP A 356 49.34 -12.36 8.62
N THR A 357 48.79 -13.46 8.12
CA THR A 357 49.58 -14.55 7.50
C THR A 357 49.23 -14.70 6.02
N LYS A 358 49.45 -13.62 5.28
CA LYS A 358 49.64 -13.64 3.82
C LYS A 358 50.67 -12.60 3.38
N ALA A 359 51.84 -12.58 4.03
CA ALA A 359 53.00 -11.81 3.57
C ALA A 359 54.32 -12.29 4.21
N SER A 360 54.70 -13.57 4.03
CA SER A 360 56.10 -14.01 4.11
C SER A 360 56.23 -15.48 3.68
N ALA A 361 55.84 -15.76 2.44
CA ALA A 361 56.25 -16.97 1.72
C ALA A 361 56.75 -16.56 0.33
N GLN A 362 57.67 -15.60 0.31
CA GLN A 362 58.46 -15.25 -0.86
C GLN A 362 59.75 -14.58 -0.39
N GLN A 363 60.63 -15.38 0.21
CA GLN A 363 62.06 -15.07 0.23
C GLN A 363 62.77 -16.10 -0.65
N ASN A 364 62.99 -15.65 -1.89
CA ASN A 364 64.25 -15.79 -2.62
C ASN A 364 64.93 -17.16 -2.56
N SER A 365 64.56 -18.02 -3.50
CA SER A 365 65.53 -18.88 -4.17
C SER A 365 66.36 -18.05 -5.15
N ASN A 366 67.68 -18.11 -4.98
CA ASN A 366 68.77 -17.78 -5.91
C ASN A 366 69.14 -16.31 -6.15
N ALA A 367 70.26 -15.89 -5.56
CA ALA A 367 71.41 -15.39 -6.33
C ALA A 367 72.70 -15.43 -5.48
N ASN A 368 73.73 -16.05 -6.07
CA ASN A 368 75.12 -16.11 -5.63
C ASN A 368 75.74 -14.75 -5.30
N GLY A 369 76.81 -14.75 -4.48
CA GLY A 369 77.95 -13.86 -4.73
C GLY A 369 78.66 -13.29 -3.50
N ALA A 370 79.76 -13.92 -3.13
CA ALA A 370 81.06 -13.32 -2.83
C ALA A 370 81.25 -12.30 -1.67
N ALA A 371 82.04 -12.78 -0.70
CA ALA A 371 83.36 -12.27 -0.31
C ALA A 371 83.53 -11.11 0.70
N ALA A 372 84.50 -11.39 1.60
CA ALA A 372 85.37 -10.51 2.40
C ALA A 372 84.71 -9.70 3.53
N GLY A 373 85.27 -9.59 4.73
CA GLY A 373 86.60 -9.90 5.25
C GLY A 373 86.84 -9.04 6.50
N ALA A 374 87.81 -9.47 7.33
CA ALA A 374 88.32 -8.88 8.57
C ALA A 374 87.59 -9.27 9.87
#